data_AF-A0A399Y5D0-F1
#
_entry.id   AF-A0A399Y5D0-F1
#
_cell.length_a   1.000
_cell.length_b   1.000
_cell.length_c   1.000
_cell.angle_alpha   90.00
_cell.angle_beta   90.00
_cell.angle_gamma   90.00
#
_symmetry.space_group_name_H-M   'P 1'
#
loop_
_entity.id
_entity.type
_entity.pdbx_description
1 polymer ?
#
loop_
_entity_poly.entity_id
_entity_poly.type
_entity_poly.pdbx_seq_one_letter_code
_entity_poly.pdbx_strand_id
1 'polypeptide(L)'
;WRRSRAGCAEALRGVPDGRRVAWFGPPMSATSMATARFMETWAHSADVHEALGAEHPRTDRVRHVAFLGAVTRGFAFRAHGLPAPDEQVLLSLTLPSGAEWRHGDPDAADVITGSAHDFALRVTQRRHRDDLDLVAHGPVADAWLDVAQAFAGPPGTGTGAGARTADWV
;
A
#
# COMPACT_ATOMS: atom_id res chain seq x y z
N TRP A 1 11.64 -10.33 17.00
CA TRP A 1 11.49 -10.25 15.53
C TRP A 1 11.85 -11.55 14.79
N ARG A 2 13.13 -11.99 14.74
CA ARG A 2 13.56 -13.15 13.92
C ARG A 2 12.69 -14.41 14.08
N ARG A 3 12.42 -14.84 15.32
CA ARG A 3 11.55 -15.99 15.61
C ARG A 3 10.12 -15.79 15.11
N SER A 4 9.50 -14.66 15.44
CA SER A 4 8.12 -14.36 15.03
C SER A 4 7.96 -14.28 13.51
N ARG A 5 8.93 -13.70 12.79
CA ARG A 5 8.93 -13.65 11.32
C ARG A 5 8.98 -15.07 10.71
N ALA A 6 9.89 -15.90 11.21
CA ALA A 6 10.03 -17.28 10.74
C ALA A 6 8.77 -18.11 11.03
N GLY A 7 8.25 -18.02 12.25
CA GLY A 7 7.02 -18.71 12.65
C GLY A 7 5.78 -18.26 11.90
N CYS A 8 5.66 -16.96 11.57
CA CYS A 8 4.57 -16.45 10.74
C CYS A 8 4.62 -17.05 9.32
N ALA A 9 5.79 -17.07 8.70
CA ALA A 9 5.96 -17.68 7.38
C ALA A 9 5.68 -19.19 7.40
N GLU A 10 6.11 -19.90 8.44
CA GLU A 10 5.80 -21.33 8.62
C GLU A 10 4.30 -21.57 8.80
N ALA A 11 3.65 -20.84 9.68
CA ALA A 11 2.22 -20.96 9.93
C ALA A 11 1.38 -20.69 8.68
N LEU A 12 1.74 -19.67 7.89
CA LEU A 12 1.02 -19.34 6.65
C LEU A 12 1.18 -20.41 5.57
N ARG A 13 2.34 -21.07 5.48
CA ARG A 13 2.52 -22.23 4.58
C ARG A 13 1.73 -23.46 5.00
N GLY A 14 1.43 -23.58 6.30
CA GLY A 14 0.62 -24.67 6.84
C GLY A 14 -0.89 -24.49 6.69
N VAL A 15 -1.36 -23.34 6.18
CA VAL A 15 -2.79 -23.13 5.95
C VAL A 15 -3.24 -23.97 4.74
N PRO A 16 -4.24 -24.86 4.89
CA PRO A 16 -4.74 -25.65 3.77
C PRO A 16 -5.29 -24.77 2.64
N ASP A 17 -5.15 -25.21 1.39
CA ASP A 17 -5.68 -24.50 0.23
C ASP A 17 -7.19 -24.24 0.39
N GLY A 18 -7.62 -23.02 0.04
CA GLY A 18 -9.00 -22.57 0.18
C GLY A 18 -9.44 -22.21 1.61
N ARG A 19 -8.66 -22.54 2.66
CA ARG A 19 -8.97 -22.06 4.02
C ARG A 19 -8.63 -20.58 4.16
N ARG A 20 -9.57 -19.84 4.77
CA ARG A 20 -9.37 -18.44 5.16
C ARG A 20 -8.92 -18.36 6.61
N VAL A 21 -7.99 -17.45 6.87
CA VAL A 21 -7.50 -17.11 8.20
C VAL A 21 -8.39 -16.03 8.80
N ALA A 22 -8.75 -16.20 10.07
CA ALA A 22 -9.52 -15.18 10.81
C ALA A 22 -8.75 -13.85 10.87
N TRP A 23 -9.46 -12.75 10.70
CA TRP A 23 -8.88 -11.40 10.65
C TRP A 23 -9.82 -10.40 11.33
N PHE A 24 -9.30 -9.22 11.66
CA PHE A 24 -10.10 -8.12 12.24
C PHE A 24 -11.22 -7.66 11.30
N GLY A 25 -10.98 -7.73 9.98
CA GLY A 25 -12.00 -7.55 8.95
C GLY A 25 -12.53 -8.89 8.42
N PRO A 26 -13.00 -8.94 7.16
CA PRO A 26 -13.34 -10.21 6.53
C PRO A 26 -12.16 -11.19 6.62
N PRO A 27 -12.42 -12.50 6.86
CA PRO A 27 -11.36 -13.51 6.84
C PRO A 27 -10.52 -13.40 5.57
N MET A 28 -9.22 -13.59 5.63
CA MET A 28 -8.32 -13.43 4.48
C MET A 28 -7.78 -14.77 3.99
N SER A 29 -7.41 -14.89 2.72
CA SER A 29 -6.59 -16.02 2.28
C SER A 29 -5.20 -15.96 2.93
N ALA A 30 -4.51 -17.09 3.00
CA ALA A 30 -3.12 -17.14 3.47
C ALA A 30 -2.22 -16.20 2.65
N THR A 31 -2.41 -16.15 1.33
CA THR A 31 -1.68 -15.26 0.41
C THR A 31 -1.94 -13.78 0.73
N SER A 32 -3.20 -13.37 0.91
CA SER A 32 -3.53 -11.99 1.26
C SER A 32 -2.94 -11.61 2.62
N MET A 33 -2.96 -12.53 3.60
CA MET A 33 -2.33 -12.30 4.90
C MET A 33 -0.81 -12.17 4.79
N ALA A 34 -0.15 -13.00 3.97
CA ALA A 34 1.28 -12.89 3.71
C ALA A 34 1.63 -11.52 3.09
N THR A 35 0.85 -11.06 2.11
CA THR A 35 1.02 -9.74 1.48
C THR A 35 0.82 -8.61 2.49
N ALA A 36 -0.19 -8.69 3.36
CA ALA A 36 -0.41 -7.70 4.41
C ALA A 36 0.77 -7.64 5.41
N ARG A 37 1.33 -8.80 5.80
CA ARG A 37 2.50 -8.85 6.70
C ARG A 37 3.79 -8.36 6.02
N PHE A 38 3.92 -8.61 4.72
CA PHE A 38 4.99 -8.02 3.93
C PHE A 38 4.88 -6.49 3.88
N MET A 39 3.70 -5.96 3.56
CA MET A 39 3.43 -4.51 3.54
C MET A 39 3.72 -3.87 4.90
N GLU A 40 3.24 -4.45 6.00
CA GLU A 40 3.50 -3.94 7.35
C GLU A 40 5.00 -3.85 7.66
N THR A 41 5.74 -4.90 7.31
CA THR A 41 7.19 -4.96 7.52
C THR A 41 7.91 -3.95 6.62
N TRP A 42 7.45 -3.77 5.38
CA TRP A 42 8.00 -2.81 4.43
C TRP A 42 7.76 -1.38 4.90
N ALA A 43 6.55 -1.05 5.34
CA ALA A 43 6.18 0.28 5.80
C ALA A 43 6.99 0.70 7.03
N HIS A 44 7.08 -0.17 8.03
CA HIS A 44 7.88 0.11 9.23
C HIS A 44 9.39 0.04 8.99
N SER A 45 9.84 -0.70 7.98
CA SER A 45 11.22 -0.60 7.51
C SER A 45 11.51 0.80 6.98
N ALA A 46 10.59 1.42 6.22
CA ALA A 46 10.75 2.80 5.77
C ALA A 46 10.88 3.78 6.95
N ASP A 47 10.03 3.62 7.97
CA ASP A 47 10.07 4.43 9.20
C ASP A 47 11.45 4.32 9.90
N VAL A 48 12.00 3.10 10.04
CA VAL A 48 13.32 2.86 10.66
C VAL A 48 14.47 3.44 9.83
N HIS A 49 14.45 3.26 8.51
CA HIS A 49 15.50 3.80 7.64
C HIS A 49 15.52 5.32 7.71
N GLU A 50 14.34 5.96 7.70
CA GLU A 50 14.23 7.40 7.86
C GLU A 50 14.78 7.89 9.19
N ALA A 51 14.42 7.25 10.30
CA ALA A 51 14.88 7.62 11.63
C ALA A 51 16.41 7.50 11.78
N LEU A 52 17.03 6.54 11.07
CA LEU A 52 18.47 6.33 11.06
C LEU A 52 19.21 7.14 9.99
N GLY A 53 18.51 7.89 9.14
CA GLY A 53 19.10 8.59 8.00
C GLY A 53 19.69 7.65 6.94
N ALA A 54 19.21 6.40 6.88
CA ALA A 54 19.65 5.39 5.92
C ALA A 54 18.71 5.34 4.71
N GLU A 55 19.23 4.88 3.56
CA GLU A 55 18.41 4.67 2.38
C GLU A 55 17.53 3.42 2.53
N HIS A 56 16.21 3.58 2.37
CA HIS A 56 15.30 2.44 2.32
C HIS A 56 15.49 1.66 1.00
N PRO A 57 15.84 0.35 1.02
CA PRO A 57 16.11 -0.41 -0.20
C PRO A 57 14.96 -0.36 -1.21
N ARG A 58 15.25 0.12 -2.43
CA ARG A 58 14.32 0.17 -3.55
C ARG A 58 14.46 -1.09 -4.40
N THR A 59 13.53 -2.03 -4.24
CA THR A 59 13.48 -3.25 -5.06
C THR A 59 12.07 -3.51 -5.58
N ASP A 60 11.97 -4.26 -6.69
CA ASP A 60 10.70 -4.59 -7.35
C ASP A 60 9.71 -5.36 -6.47
N ARG A 61 10.14 -5.85 -5.30
CA ARG A 61 9.22 -6.44 -4.31
C ARG A 61 8.16 -5.46 -3.82
N VAL A 62 8.38 -4.15 -3.99
CA VAL A 62 7.39 -3.11 -3.68
C VAL A 62 6.07 -3.28 -4.45
N ARG A 63 6.09 -3.98 -5.59
CA ARG A 63 4.87 -4.36 -6.35
C ARG A 63 3.84 -5.09 -5.49
N HIS A 64 4.26 -5.82 -4.45
CA HIS A 64 3.32 -6.50 -3.54
C HIS A 64 2.57 -5.51 -2.64
N VAL A 65 3.20 -4.40 -2.26
CA VAL A 65 2.53 -3.30 -1.54
C VAL A 65 1.61 -2.54 -2.48
N ALA A 66 2.06 -2.23 -3.69
CA ALA A 66 1.24 -1.58 -4.71
C ALA A 66 -0.01 -2.40 -5.06
N PHE A 67 0.16 -3.72 -5.27
CA PHE A 67 -0.96 -4.64 -5.46
C PHE A 67 -1.94 -4.62 -4.28
N LEU A 68 -1.44 -4.64 -3.04
CA LEU A 68 -2.31 -4.56 -1.86
C LEU A 68 -3.11 -3.24 -1.83
N GLY A 69 -2.44 -2.12 -2.12
CA GLY A 69 -3.10 -0.82 -2.25
C GLY A 69 -4.23 -0.87 -3.28
N ALA A 70 -3.97 -1.43 -4.46
CA ALA A 70 -4.97 -1.54 -5.52
C ALA A 70 -6.21 -2.33 -5.08
N VAL A 71 -6.03 -3.54 -4.56
CA VAL A 71 -7.15 -4.41 -4.16
C VAL A 71 -7.88 -3.93 -2.90
N THR A 72 -7.32 -2.94 -2.19
CA THR A 72 -7.94 -2.32 -1.00
C THR A 72 -8.52 -0.93 -1.26
N ARG A 73 -8.52 -0.43 -2.51
CA ARG A 73 -9.10 0.89 -2.86
C ARG A 73 -10.48 1.11 -2.24
N GLY A 74 -11.43 0.21 -2.50
CA GLY A 74 -12.79 0.35 -1.96
C GLY A 74 -12.84 0.30 -0.42
N PHE A 75 -11.92 -0.43 0.22
CA PHE A 75 -11.77 -0.40 1.67
C PHE A 75 -11.26 0.97 2.16
N ALA A 76 -10.29 1.58 1.46
CA ALA A 76 -9.73 2.88 1.80
C ALA A 76 -10.82 3.97 1.85
N PHE A 77 -11.65 4.09 0.80
CA PHE A 77 -12.79 5.02 0.80
C PHE A 77 -13.71 4.82 2.00
N ARG A 78 -14.10 3.57 2.28
CA ARG A 78 -14.98 3.26 3.43
C ARG A 78 -14.33 3.57 4.77
N ALA A 79 -13.02 3.34 4.92
CA ALA A 79 -12.30 3.66 6.15
C ALA A 79 -12.26 5.17 6.42
N HIS A 80 -12.35 5.98 5.36
CA HIS A 80 -12.45 7.44 5.41
C HIS A 80 -13.91 7.95 5.40
N GLY A 81 -14.91 7.08 5.55
CA GLY A 81 -16.33 7.47 5.59
C GLY A 81 -16.91 7.89 4.23
N LEU A 82 -16.24 7.55 3.13
CA LEU A 82 -16.66 7.87 1.77
C LEU A 82 -17.26 6.64 1.07
N PRO A 83 -18.18 6.83 0.11
CA PRO A 83 -18.65 5.76 -0.76
C PRO A 83 -17.48 5.21 -1.58
N ALA A 84 -17.44 3.88 -1.76
CA ALA A 84 -16.44 3.25 -2.63
C ALA A 84 -16.84 3.45 -4.11
N PRO A 85 -15.96 4.01 -4.95
CA PRO A 85 -16.23 4.16 -6.39
C PRO A 85 -16.30 2.81 -7.10
N ASP A 86 -17.21 2.70 -8.06
CA ASP A 86 -17.39 1.52 -8.93
C ASP A 86 -16.49 1.61 -10.18
N GLU A 87 -16.15 2.83 -10.58
CA GLU A 87 -15.29 3.14 -11.73
C GLU A 87 -13.91 2.49 -11.57
N GLN A 88 -13.38 1.89 -12.62
CA GLN A 88 -12.05 1.27 -12.59
C GLN A 88 -10.95 2.34 -12.60
N VAL A 89 -9.82 2.05 -11.95
CA VAL A 89 -8.61 2.88 -12.03
C VAL A 89 -7.46 2.00 -12.53
N LEU A 90 -6.75 2.46 -13.56
CA LEU A 90 -5.51 1.86 -14.02
C LEU A 90 -4.35 2.41 -13.19
N LEU A 91 -3.60 1.52 -12.54
CA LEU A 91 -2.25 1.84 -12.06
C LEU A 91 -1.27 1.56 -13.20
N SER A 92 -0.45 2.55 -13.55
CA SER A 92 0.67 2.41 -14.49
C SER A 92 1.94 2.94 -13.84
N LEU A 93 2.63 2.07 -13.11
CA LEU A 93 3.73 2.45 -12.21
C LEU A 93 5.08 1.95 -12.72
N THR A 94 6.14 2.69 -12.41
CA THR A 94 7.52 2.28 -12.69
C THR A 94 8.12 1.59 -11.46
N LEU A 95 8.60 0.35 -11.62
CA LEU A 95 9.32 -0.37 -10.57
C LEU A 95 10.75 0.18 -10.40
N PRO A 96 11.41 -0.05 -9.25
CA PRO A 96 12.81 0.37 -9.05
C PRO A 96 13.81 -0.11 -10.11
N SER A 97 13.56 -1.25 -10.77
CA SER A 97 14.35 -1.73 -11.90
C SER A 97 14.17 -0.92 -13.20
N GLY A 98 13.19 -0.02 -13.26
CA GLY A 98 12.74 0.67 -14.47
C GLY A 98 11.67 -0.10 -15.25
N ALA A 99 11.33 -1.33 -14.84
CA ALA A 99 10.26 -2.10 -15.47
C ALA A 99 8.89 -1.47 -15.21
N GLU A 100 8.02 -1.49 -16.22
CA GLU A 100 6.64 -1.05 -16.09
C GLU A 100 5.81 -2.12 -15.34
N TRP A 101 4.96 -1.67 -14.43
CA TRP A 101 3.98 -2.49 -13.73
C TRP A 101 2.60 -1.87 -13.85
N ARG A 102 1.69 -2.58 -14.53
CA ARG A 102 0.30 -2.16 -14.71
C ARG A 102 -0.66 -3.03 -13.93
N HIS A 103 -1.70 -2.42 -13.37
CA HIS A 103 -2.78 -3.14 -12.68
C HIS A 103 -4.11 -2.40 -12.84
N GLY A 104 -5.12 -3.08 -13.37
CA GLY A 104 -6.43 -2.49 -13.68
C GLY A 104 -6.76 -2.67 -15.16
N ASP A 105 -7.92 -2.13 -15.55
CA ASP A 105 -8.38 -2.11 -16.94
C ASP A 105 -7.53 -1.11 -17.75
N PRO A 106 -6.87 -1.52 -18.86
CA PRO A 106 -6.10 -0.60 -19.70
C PRO A 106 -6.94 0.53 -20.32
N ASP A 107 -8.27 0.37 -20.42
CA ASP A 107 -9.20 1.34 -20.98
C ASP A 107 -9.90 2.20 -19.90
N ALA A 108 -9.45 2.11 -18.64
CA ALA A 108 -10.00 2.93 -17.55
C ALA A 108 -9.80 4.44 -17.82
N ALA A 109 -10.86 5.22 -17.62
CA ALA A 109 -10.81 6.68 -17.73
C ALA A 109 -9.95 7.32 -16.62
N ASP A 110 -9.83 6.64 -15.47
CA ASP A 110 -9.02 7.05 -14.34
C ASP A 110 -7.69 6.30 -14.30
N VAL A 111 -6.59 7.04 -14.22
CA VAL A 111 -5.22 6.49 -14.27
C VAL A 111 -4.35 7.12 -13.21
N ILE A 112 -3.56 6.31 -12.50
CA ILE A 112 -2.47 6.80 -11.63
C ILE A 112 -1.14 6.36 -12.24
N THR A 113 -0.25 7.32 -12.43
CA THR A 113 1.13 7.10 -12.91
C THR A 113 2.14 7.57 -11.87
N GLY A 114 3.39 7.11 -11.98
CA GLY A 114 4.49 7.48 -11.08
C GLY A 114 5.33 6.27 -10.69
N SER A 115 6.10 6.38 -9.60
CA SER A 115 6.89 5.26 -9.09
C SER A 115 6.06 4.33 -8.20
N ALA A 116 6.34 3.03 -8.31
CA ALA A 116 5.72 2.03 -7.43
C ALA A 116 6.16 2.18 -5.96
N HIS A 117 7.32 2.80 -5.73
CA HIS A 117 7.83 3.07 -4.39
C HIS A 117 7.04 4.20 -3.72
N ASP A 118 6.81 5.30 -4.42
CA ASP A 118 6.03 6.42 -3.91
C ASP A 118 4.56 6.05 -3.74
N PHE A 119 4.00 5.28 -4.68
CA PHE A 119 2.65 4.71 -4.51
C PHE A 119 2.55 3.87 -3.23
N ALA A 120 3.56 3.04 -2.94
CA ALA A 120 3.61 2.26 -1.72
C ALA A 120 3.72 3.15 -0.45
N LEU A 121 4.51 4.22 -0.48
CA LEU A 121 4.56 5.21 0.60
C LEU A 121 3.19 5.89 0.81
N ARG A 122 2.48 6.18 -0.28
CA ARG A 122 1.16 6.80 -0.23
C ARG A 122 0.11 5.89 0.40
N VAL A 123 -0.06 4.67 -0.12
CA VAL A 123 -1.09 3.74 0.39
C VAL A 123 -0.79 3.24 1.80
N THR A 124 0.45 3.38 2.27
CA THR A 124 0.83 3.13 3.67
C THR A 124 0.83 4.40 4.52
N GLN A 125 0.43 5.55 3.97
CA GLN A 125 0.34 6.85 4.66
C GLN A 125 1.66 7.33 5.29
N ARG A 126 2.79 6.98 4.67
CA ARG A 126 4.13 7.43 5.11
C ARG A 126 4.52 8.78 4.52
N ARG A 127 3.86 9.21 3.45
CA ARG A 127 4.11 10.48 2.78
C ARG A 127 2.81 11.13 2.33
N HIS A 128 2.81 12.45 2.35
CA HIS A 128 1.79 13.26 1.72
C HIS A 128 1.88 13.10 0.19
N ARG A 129 0.76 13.19 -0.52
CA ARG A 129 0.75 13.00 -1.98
C ARG A 129 1.56 14.06 -2.73
N ASP A 130 1.66 15.27 -2.18
CA ASP A 130 2.42 16.38 -2.79
C ASP A 130 3.94 16.16 -2.73
N ASP A 131 4.42 15.25 -1.89
CA ASP A 131 5.83 14.91 -1.75
C ASP A 131 6.24 13.71 -2.62
N LEU A 132 5.36 13.30 -3.55
CA LEU A 132 5.49 12.06 -4.32
C LEU A 132 5.40 12.31 -5.82
N ASP A 133 6.02 11.45 -6.61
CA ASP A 133 5.98 11.51 -8.08
C ASP A 133 4.68 10.95 -8.70
N LEU A 134 3.58 10.94 -7.93
CA LEU A 134 2.30 10.37 -8.34
C LEU A 134 1.43 11.38 -9.06
N VAL A 135 0.98 11.02 -10.26
CA VAL A 135 0.07 11.83 -11.07
C VAL A 135 -1.24 11.06 -11.25
N ALA A 136 -2.34 11.68 -10.84
CA ALA A 136 -3.69 11.19 -11.12
C ALA A 136 -4.28 11.88 -12.34
N HIS A 137 -4.87 11.08 -13.22
CA HIS A 137 -5.73 11.52 -14.31
C HIS A 137 -7.13 10.99 -14.04
N GLY A 138 -8.11 11.88 -13.98
CA GLY A 138 -9.50 11.53 -13.67
C GLY A 138 -9.86 11.74 -12.18
N PRO A 139 -11.16 11.97 -11.89
CA PRO A 139 -11.61 12.37 -10.56
C PRO A 139 -11.53 11.26 -9.52
N VAL A 140 -11.69 9.99 -9.91
CA VAL A 140 -11.62 8.84 -9.00
C VAL A 140 -10.18 8.51 -8.66
N ALA A 141 -9.27 8.58 -9.63
CA ALA A 141 -7.83 8.46 -9.37
C ALA A 141 -7.36 9.56 -8.41
N ASP A 142 -7.80 10.80 -8.62
CA ASP A 142 -7.41 11.93 -7.79
C ASP A 142 -7.95 11.81 -6.37
N ALA A 143 -9.25 11.55 -6.21
CA ALA A 143 -9.87 11.33 -4.90
C ALA A 143 -9.26 10.14 -4.16
N TRP A 144 -8.85 9.08 -4.87
CA TRP A 144 -8.23 7.92 -4.24
C TRP A 144 -6.87 8.26 -3.63
N LEU A 145 -6.05 9.08 -4.29
CA LEU A 145 -4.77 9.50 -3.73
C LEU A 145 -4.93 10.31 -2.43
N ASP A 146 -6.04 11.01 -2.22
CA ASP A 146 -6.33 11.70 -0.96
C ASP A 146 -6.56 10.73 0.20
N VAL A 147 -7.30 9.64 -0.04
CA VAL A 147 -7.74 8.69 1.00
C VAL A 147 -7.04 7.34 0.95
N ALA A 148 -5.92 7.24 0.23
CA ALA A 148 -5.20 5.99 0.05
C ALA A 148 -4.81 5.32 1.38
N GLN A 149 -5.19 4.04 1.55
CA GLN A 149 -4.89 3.24 2.74
C GLN A 149 -4.91 1.74 2.42
N ALA A 150 -3.84 1.02 2.77
CA ALA A 150 -3.68 -0.42 2.56
C ALA A 150 -3.64 -1.25 3.86
N PHE A 151 -3.82 -0.63 5.02
CA PHE A 151 -3.77 -1.27 6.33
C PHE A 151 -5.12 -1.21 7.07
N ALA A 152 -5.34 -2.14 7.98
CA ALA A 152 -6.53 -2.13 8.84
C ALA A 152 -6.33 -1.16 10.01
N GLY A 153 -7.36 -0.37 10.32
CA GLY A 153 -7.32 0.64 11.37
C GLY A 153 -7.94 1.97 10.92
N PRO A 154 -8.12 2.91 11.84
CA PRO A 154 -8.51 4.26 11.47
C PRO A 154 -7.43 4.90 10.56
N PRO A 155 -7.80 5.84 9.70
CA PRO A 155 -6.84 6.67 8.98
C PRO A 155 -5.82 7.29 9.93
N GLY A 156 -4.57 7.39 9.50
CA GLY A 156 -3.58 8.21 10.17
C GLY A 156 -3.99 9.68 10.14
N THR A 157 -3.42 10.50 11.02
CA THR A 157 -3.66 11.95 11.08
C THR A 157 -3.13 12.73 9.88
N GLY A 158 -2.59 12.03 8.88
CA GLY A 158 -1.83 12.61 7.77
C GLY A 158 -0.42 13.01 8.18
N THR A 159 0.50 12.92 7.24
CA THR A 159 1.72 13.74 7.24
C THR A 159 1.36 15.02 6.49
N GLY A 160 1.55 16.20 7.07
CA GLY A 160 1.38 17.46 6.34
C GLY A 160 2.36 17.51 5.16
N ALA A 161 2.05 18.26 4.10
CA ALA A 161 2.98 18.44 2.98
C ALA A 161 4.35 18.94 3.49
N GLY A 162 5.43 18.28 3.09
CA GLY A 162 6.79 18.56 3.56
C GLY A 162 7.11 18.11 4.99
N ALA A 163 6.16 17.51 5.72
CA ALA A 163 6.39 16.96 7.05
C ALA A 163 7.02 15.56 6.94
N ARG A 164 8.18 15.38 7.58
CA ARG A 164 8.81 14.07 7.74
C ARG A 164 8.15 13.34 8.91
N THR A 165 8.10 12.01 8.84
CA THR A 165 7.39 11.12 9.80
C THR A 165 7.84 11.24 11.27
N ALA A 166 8.84 12.07 11.56
CA ALA A 166 9.46 12.25 12.86
C ALA A 166 8.82 13.33 13.76
N ASP A 167 7.78 14.04 13.32
CA ASP A 167 7.15 15.13 14.10
C ASP A 167 6.20 14.66 15.23
N TRP A 168 6.39 13.43 15.74
CA TRP A 168 5.71 12.95 16.96
C TRP A 168 6.62 13.14 18.18
N VAL A 169 6.55 14.32 18.80
CA VAL A 169 6.95 14.54 20.20
C VAL A 169 5.74 15.01 21.00
#